data_AF-A0A9X4NJI4-F1
#
_entry.id   AF-A0A9X4NJI4-F1
#
_cell.length_a   1.000
_cell.length_b   1.000
_cell.length_c   1.000
_cell.angle_alpha   90.00
_cell.angle_beta   90.00
_cell.angle_gamma   90.00
#
_symmetry.space_group_name_H-M   'P 1'
#
loop_
_entity.id
_entity.type
_entity.pdbx_description
1 polymer ?
#
loop_
_entity_poly.entity_id
_entity_poly.type
_entity_poly.pdbx_seq_one_letter_code
_entity_poly.pdbx_strand_id
1 'polypeptide(L)'
;QAVSGVAFIITDVFVGVLVDKYNPKILILLTNLLSALVNFGGAIFVNSNQPQTLLLIVTTFSLNIMLAINYPSVKALVPSVIKSNKIQRFNAISNTIYGFASILAPLICGILLSLGKLSFNQFLLVNGLLFLFAALINNRI
;
A
#
# COMPACT_ATOMS: atom_id res chain seq x y z
N GLN A 1 -18.33 -12.55 -8.61
CA GLN A 1 -18.18 -11.85 -9.90
C GLN A 1 -18.97 -10.53 -9.92
N ALA A 2 -20.31 -10.51 -9.83
CA ALA A 2 -21.10 -9.26 -9.86
C ALA A 2 -21.02 -8.40 -8.57
N VAL A 3 -21.05 -9.01 -7.38
CA VAL A 3 -20.93 -8.31 -6.08
C VAL A 3 -19.59 -7.58 -5.94
N SER A 4 -18.52 -8.18 -6.49
CA SER A 4 -17.19 -7.58 -6.55
C SER A 4 -17.18 -6.33 -7.41
N GLY A 5 -17.83 -6.35 -8.59
CA GLY A 5 -17.88 -5.21 -9.50
C GLY A 5 -18.63 -3.99 -8.92
N VAL A 6 -19.75 -4.22 -8.22
CA VAL A 6 -20.51 -3.13 -7.60
C VAL A 6 -19.75 -2.51 -6.42
N ALA A 7 -19.11 -3.33 -5.58
CA ALA A 7 -18.27 -2.84 -4.48
C ALA A 7 -17.05 -2.06 -5.00
N PHE A 8 -16.46 -2.50 -6.11
CA PHE A 8 -15.39 -1.77 -6.80
C PHE A 8 -15.88 -0.40 -7.28
N ILE A 9 -17.02 -0.32 -7.98
CA ILE A 9 -17.55 0.96 -8.50
C ILE A 9 -17.84 1.93 -7.36
N ILE A 10 -18.49 1.49 -6.28
CA ILE A 10 -18.81 2.36 -5.15
C ILE A 10 -17.51 2.91 -4.53
N THR A 11 -16.54 2.04 -4.29
CA THR A 11 -15.26 2.44 -3.68
C THR A 11 -14.47 3.38 -4.60
N ASP A 12 -14.47 3.10 -5.91
CA ASP A 12 -13.78 3.91 -6.91
C ASP A 12 -14.43 5.29 -7.09
N VAL A 13 -15.75 5.40 -6.94
CA VAL A 13 -16.46 6.69 -6.92
C VAL A 13 -16.09 7.51 -5.69
N PHE A 14 -16.12 6.92 -4.48
CA PHE A 14 -15.76 7.65 -3.26
C PHE A 14 -14.29 8.08 -3.25
N VAL A 15 -13.39 7.18 -3.66
CA VAL A 15 -11.97 7.47 -3.75
C VAL A 15 -11.69 8.48 -4.86
N GLY A 16 -12.33 8.36 -6.03
CA GLY A 16 -12.20 9.30 -7.13
C GLY A 16 -12.56 10.72 -6.70
N VAL A 17 -13.68 10.90 -6.01
CA VAL A 17 -14.08 12.21 -5.45
C VAL A 17 -13.05 12.75 -4.46
N LEU A 18 -12.44 11.90 -3.63
CA LEU A 18 -11.36 12.31 -2.73
C LEU A 18 -10.12 12.78 -3.50
N VAL A 19 -9.69 12.05 -4.53
CA VAL A 19 -8.52 12.39 -5.35
C VAL A 19 -8.75 13.65 -6.19
N ASP A 20 -9.97 13.87 -6.66
CA ASP A 20 -10.34 15.07 -7.41
C ASP A 20 -10.42 16.31 -6.50
N LYS A 21 -10.85 16.14 -5.24
CA LYS A 21 -11.04 17.25 -4.29
C LYS A 21 -9.75 17.67 -3.58
N TYR A 22 -8.85 16.73 -3.29
CA TYR A 22 -7.64 16.99 -2.51
C TYR A 22 -6.38 16.87 -3.37
N ASN A 23 -5.31 17.56 -2.97
CA ASN A 23 -4.05 17.47 -3.69
C ASN A 23 -3.50 16.03 -3.63
N PRO A 24 -3.23 15.37 -4.78
CA PRO A 24 -2.77 13.99 -4.82
C PRO A 24 -1.46 13.77 -4.05
N LYS A 25 -0.57 14.76 -4.01
CA LYS A 25 0.66 14.71 -3.20
C LYS A 25 0.36 14.54 -1.71
N ILE A 26 -0.62 15.29 -1.19
CA ILE A 26 -1.00 15.24 0.22
C ILE A 26 -1.65 13.89 0.55
N LEU A 27 -2.53 13.39 -0.33
CA LEU A 27 -3.16 12.09 -0.14
C LEU A 27 -2.14 10.94 -0.12
N ILE A 28 -1.15 10.97 -1.02
CA ILE A 28 -0.06 9.99 -1.04
C ILE A 28 0.75 10.04 0.26
N LEU A 29 1.08 11.25 0.74
CA LEU A 29 1.83 11.42 1.99
C LEU A 29 1.05 10.86 3.19
N LEU A 30 -0.23 11.24 3.32
CA LEU A 30 -1.09 10.81 4.42
C LEU A 30 -1.30 9.29 4.42
N THR A 31 -1.62 8.71 3.28
CA THR A 31 -1.85 7.26 3.17
C THR A 31 -0.57 6.46 3.48
N ASN A 32 0.61 6.94 3.07
CA ASN A 32 1.88 6.32 3.45
C ASN A 32 2.14 6.42 4.96
N LEU A 33 1.93 7.59 5.58
CA LEU A 33 2.13 7.77 7.02
C LEU A 33 1.15 6.91 7.85
N LEU A 34 -0.12 6.87 7.46
CA LEU A 34 -1.12 6.01 8.11
C LEU A 34 -0.79 4.52 7.93
N SER A 35 -0.33 4.12 6.74
CA SER A 35 0.12 2.74 6.50
C SER A 35 1.32 2.37 7.38
N ALA A 36 2.27 3.29 7.55
CA ALA A 36 3.39 3.10 8.46
C ALA A 36 2.92 2.92 9.91
N LEU A 37 2.00 3.77 10.39
CA LEU A 37 1.42 3.68 11.72
C LEU A 37 0.69 2.35 11.96
N VAL A 38 -0.12 1.90 10.99
CA VAL A 38 -0.83 0.61 11.07
C VAL A 38 0.16 -0.55 11.16
N ASN A 39 1.23 -0.53 10.36
CA ASN A 39 2.26 -1.56 10.39
C ASN A 39 3.06 -1.55 11.71
N PHE A 40 3.42 -0.38 12.23
CA PHE A 40 4.10 -0.27 13.54
C PHE A 40 3.20 -0.73 14.69
N GLY A 41 1.91 -0.35 14.66
CA GLY A 41 0.92 -0.87 15.61
C GLY A 41 0.83 -2.39 15.53
N GLY A 42 0.68 -2.95 14.33
CA GLY A 42 0.67 -4.39 14.12
C GLY A 42 1.95 -5.08 14.63
N ALA A 43 3.13 -4.49 14.38
CA ALA A 43 4.40 -5.03 14.86
C ALA A 43 4.51 -5.09 16.40
N ILE A 44 3.84 -4.18 17.11
CA ILE A 44 3.82 -4.12 18.58
C ILE A 44 2.74 -5.05 19.16
N PHE A 45 1.53 -5.03 18.59
CA PHE A 45 0.36 -5.67 19.19
C PHE A 45 0.09 -7.10 18.72
N VAL A 46 0.56 -7.49 17.53
CA VAL A 46 0.40 -8.87 17.04
C VAL A 46 1.33 -9.78 17.83
N ASN A 47 0.82 -10.87 18.36
CA ASN A 47 1.64 -11.91 18.95
C ASN A 47 2.02 -12.93 17.89
N SER A 48 3.31 -13.02 17.51
CA SER A 48 3.78 -14.01 16.53
C SER A 48 3.52 -15.47 16.93
N ASN A 49 3.44 -15.77 18.23
CA ASN A 49 3.22 -17.13 18.74
C ASN A 49 1.73 -17.50 18.82
N GLN A 50 0.85 -16.49 18.91
CA GLN A 50 -0.60 -16.65 18.94
C GLN A 50 -1.24 -15.53 18.10
N PRO A 51 -1.19 -15.63 16.76
CA PRO A 51 -1.67 -14.58 15.90
C PRO A 51 -3.17 -14.34 16.12
N GLN A 52 -3.51 -13.14 16.57
CA GLN A 52 -4.90 -12.77 16.80
C GLN A 52 -5.57 -12.46 15.45
N THR A 53 -6.38 -13.39 14.94
CA THR A 53 -7.03 -13.30 13.62
C THR A 53 -7.76 -11.96 13.41
N LEU A 54 -8.48 -11.48 14.42
CA LEU A 54 -9.20 -10.21 14.33
C LEU A 54 -8.26 -9.01 14.12
N LEU A 55 -7.11 -8.99 14.81
CA LEU A 55 -6.12 -7.92 14.70
C LEU A 55 -5.46 -7.92 13.31
N LEU A 56 -5.20 -9.10 12.75
CA LEU A 56 -4.68 -9.25 11.38
C LEU A 56 -5.70 -8.79 10.33
N ILE A 57 -6.98 -9.10 10.52
CA ILE A 57 -8.06 -8.63 9.66
C ILE A 57 -8.14 -7.11 9.68
N VAL A 58 -8.15 -6.50 10.87
CA VAL A 58 -8.19 -5.03 11.03
C VAL A 58 -6.97 -4.40 10.37
N THR A 59 -5.77 -4.92 10.63
CA THR A 59 -4.52 -4.42 10.02
C THR A 59 -4.60 -4.47 8.50
N THR A 60 -4.99 -5.63 7.94
CA THR A 60 -5.10 -5.83 6.49
C THR A 60 -6.17 -4.92 5.89
N PHE A 61 -7.32 -4.80 6.54
CA PHE A 61 -8.41 -3.94 6.08
C PHE A 61 -7.99 -2.47 6.05
N SER A 62 -7.37 -1.97 7.12
CA SER A 62 -6.85 -0.60 7.17
C SER A 62 -5.84 -0.33 6.06
N LEU A 63 -4.90 -1.25 5.82
CA LEU A 63 -3.91 -1.11 4.73
C LEU A 63 -4.56 -1.12 3.35
N ASN A 64 -5.60 -1.93 3.14
CA ASN A 64 -6.33 -1.93 1.87
C ASN A 64 -7.06 -0.60 1.61
N ILE A 65 -7.63 0.04 2.63
CA ILE A 65 -8.21 1.38 2.49
C ILE A 65 -7.13 2.38 2.08
N MET A 66 -5.97 2.36 2.75
CA MET A 66 -4.86 3.27 2.41
C MET A 66 -4.38 3.06 0.97
N LEU A 67 -4.24 1.80 0.54
CA LEU A 67 -3.86 1.45 -0.82
C LEU A 67 -4.91 1.92 -1.84
N ALA A 68 -6.19 1.74 -1.54
CA ALA A 68 -7.29 2.15 -2.41
C ALA A 68 -7.25 3.65 -2.71
N ILE A 69 -6.88 4.49 -1.73
CA ILE A 69 -6.72 5.94 -1.92
C ILE A 69 -5.38 6.29 -2.58
N ASN A 70 -4.29 5.63 -2.17
CA ASN A 70 -2.94 5.93 -2.64
C ASN A 70 -2.77 5.66 -4.14
N TYR A 71 -3.27 4.52 -4.62
CA TYR A 71 -3.09 4.09 -6.01
C TYR A 71 -3.62 5.10 -7.06
N PRO A 72 -4.89 5.57 -6.99
CA PRO A 72 -5.38 6.60 -7.91
C PRO A 72 -4.72 7.97 -7.67
N SER A 73 -4.35 8.31 -6.42
CA SER A 73 -3.62 9.55 -6.14
C SER A 73 -2.25 9.58 -6.86
N VAL A 74 -1.52 8.47 -6.86
CA VAL A 74 -0.26 8.35 -7.61
C VAL A 74 -0.50 8.51 -9.10
N LYS A 75 -1.54 7.87 -9.66
CA LYS A 75 -1.87 8.00 -11.09
C LYS A 75 -2.22 9.45 -11.47
N ALA A 76 -2.90 10.19 -10.60
CA ALA A 76 -3.21 11.61 -10.80
C ALA A 76 -1.95 12.50 -10.72
N LEU A 77 -0.95 12.14 -9.91
CA LEU A 77 0.31 12.88 -9.78
C LEU A 77 1.29 12.61 -10.93
N VAL A 78 1.28 11.42 -11.53
CA VAL A 78 2.27 11.02 -12.57
C VAL A 78 2.40 12.03 -13.73
N PRO A 79 1.32 12.57 -14.32
CA PRO A 79 1.44 13.53 -15.43
C PRO A 79 2.11 14.86 -15.07
N SER A 80 2.10 15.27 -13.80
CA SER A 80 2.76 16.52 -13.36
C SER A 80 4.25 16.34 -13.09
N VAL A 81 4.70 15.12 -12.81
CA VAL A 81 6.11 14.80 -12.48
C VAL A 81 6.86 14.22 -13.68
N ILE A 82 6.18 13.49 -14.55
CA ILE A 82 6.78 12.77 -15.68
C ILE A 82 6.43 13.46 -17.01
N LYS A 83 7.43 13.61 -17.88
CA LYS A 83 7.23 14.13 -19.25
C LYS A 83 6.16 13.33 -19.98
N SER A 84 5.23 14.02 -20.65
CA SER A 84 4.06 13.41 -21.31
C SER A 84 4.39 12.21 -22.21
N ASN A 85 5.44 12.31 -23.02
CA ASN A 85 5.89 11.23 -23.92
C ASN A 85 6.48 9.98 -23.22
N LYS A 86 6.71 10.03 -21.90
CA LYS A 86 7.24 8.92 -21.10
C LYS A 86 6.20 8.28 -20.18
N ILE A 87 4.99 8.85 -20.07
CA ILE A 87 3.94 8.38 -19.15
C ILE A 87 3.55 6.91 -19.45
N GLN A 88 3.36 6.56 -20.73
CA GLN A 88 3.00 5.18 -21.10
C GLN A 88 4.09 4.17 -20.72
N ARG A 89 5.38 4.50 -20.96
CA ARG A 89 6.51 3.67 -20.57
C ARG A 89 6.62 3.53 -19.04
N PHE A 90 6.41 4.61 -18.30
CA PHE A 90 6.38 4.59 -16.84
C PHE A 90 5.27 3.67 -16.32
N ASN A 91 4.06 3.77 -16.89
CA ASN A 91 2.93 2.92 -16.52
C ASN A 91 3.20 1.44 -16.81
N ALA A 92 3.81 1.12 -17.97
CA ALA A 92 4.18 -0.25 -18.31
C ALA A 92 5.16 -0.84 -17.28
N ILE A 93 6.25 -0.12 -16.99
CA ILE A 93 7.26 -0.55 -16.00
C ILE A 93 6.63 -0.70 -14.60
N SER A 94 5.83 0.27 -14.18
CA SER A 94 5.16 0.24 -12.86
C SER A 94 4.23 -0.96 -12.74
N ASN A 95 3.41 -1.23 -13.75
CA ASN A 95 2.50 -2.37 -13.75
C ASN A 95 3.27 -3.70 -13.72
N THR A 96 4.39 -3.80 -14.45
CA THR A 96 5.28 -4.98 -14.39
C THR A 96 5.87 -5.16 -12.99
N ILE A 97 6.36 -4.09 -12.36
CA ILE A 97 6.89 -4.14 -10.99
C ILE A 97 5.81 -4.60 -10.01
N TYR A 98 4.60 -4.05 -10.07
CA TYR A 98 3.49 -4.48 -9.22
C TYR A 98 3.11 -5.94 -9.45
N GLY A 99 3.08 -6.40 -10.71
CA GLY A 99 2.78 -7.80 -11.05
C GLY A 99 3.83 -8.77 -10.52
N PHE A 100 5.12 -8.41 -10.58
CA PHE A 100 6.15 -9.23 -9.95
C PHE A 100 6.08 -9.16 -8.43
N ALA A 101 5.86 -7.98 -7.85
CA ALA A 101 5.78 -7.80 -6.40
C ALA A 101 4.60 -8.58 -5.80
N SER A 102 3.45 -8.65 -6.47
CA SER A 102 2.27 -9.37 -5.97
C SER A 102 2.49 -10.89 -5.87
N ILE A 103 3.44 -11.43 -6.63
CA ILE A 103 3.79 -12.85 -6.63
C ILE A 103 5.02 -13.09 -5.73
N LEU A 104 6.09 -12.34 -5.95
CA LEU A 104 7.37 -12.55 -5.28
C LEU A 104 7.34 -12.12 -3.81
N ALA A 105 6.64 -11.05 -3.45
CA ALA A 105 6.65 -10.57 -2.07
C ALA A 105 5.98 -11.58 -1.10
N PRO A 106 4.78 -12.13 -1.38
CA PRO A 106 4.21 -13.18 -0.54
C PRO A 106 5.05 -14.47 -0.51
N LEU A 107 5.64 -14.85 -1.65
CA LEU A 107 6.51 -16.03 -1.75
C LEU A 107 7.74 -15.90 -0.84
N ILE A 108 8.48 -14.79 -0.98
CA ILE A 108 9.67 -14.51 -0.18
C ILE A 108 9.30 -14.40 1.30
N CYS A 109 8.20 -13.71 1.61
CA CYS A 109 7.69 -13.58 2.98
C CYS A 109 7.39 -14.96 3.60
N GLY A 110 6.64 -15.81 2.89
CA GLY A 110 6.31 -17.17 3.35
C GLY A 110 7.55 -18.03 3.61
N ILE A 111 8.54 -17.97 2.72
CA ILE A 111 9.81 -18.71 2.90
C ILE A 111 10.57 -18.18 4.13
N LEU A 112 10.71 -16.87 4.29
CA LEU A 112 11.45 -16.28 5.41
C LEU A 112 10.80 -16.57 6.77
N LEU A 113 9.46 -16.54 6.82
CA LEU A 113 8.68 -16.91 8.00
C LEU A 113 8.84 -18.41 8.30
N SER A 114 8.75 -19.28 7.29
CA SER A 114 8.87 -20.73 7.46
C SER A 114 10.26 -21.16 7.93
N LEU A 115 11.31 -20.44 7.55
CA LEU A 115 12.68 -20.72 7.99
C LEU A 115 13.01 -20.12 9.37
N GLY A 116 12.09 -19.41 10.00
CA GLY A 116 12.31 -18.72 11.27
C GLY A 116 13.36 -17.60 11.19
N LYS A 117 13.75 -17.17 9.98
CA LYS A 117 14.74 -16.11 9.76
C LYS A 117 14.18 -14.72 10.03
N LEU A 118 12.86 -14.59 9.94
CA LEU A 118 12.13 -13.35 10.17
C LEU A 118 10.85 -13.70 10.92
N SER A 119 10.53 -12.97 11.99
CA SER A 119 9.22 -13.09 12.63
C SER A 119 8.18 -12.22 11.92
N PHE A 120 6.90 -12.53 12.09
CA PHE A 120 5.83 -11.75 11.48
C PHE A 120 5.84 -10.29 11.97
N ASN A 121 6.15 -10.07 13.25
CA ASN A 121 6.29 -8.73 13.82
C ASN A 121 7.43 -7.94 13.16
N GLN A 122 8.58 -8.59 12.91
CA GLN A 122 9.71 -7.97 12.23
C GLN A 122 9.36 -7.62 10.78
N PHE A 123 8.60 -8.48 10.10
CA PHE A 123 8.10 -8.19 8.76
C PHE A 123 7.22 -6.93 8.74
N LEU A 124 6.26 -6.82 9.65
CA LEU A 124 5.42 -5.63 9.79
C LEU A 124 6.25 -4.37 10.10
N LEU A 125 7.25 -4.49 10.97
CA LEU A 125 8.14 -3.37 11.30
C LEU A 125 8.91 -2.88 10.07
N VAL A 126 9.51 -3.79 9.30
CA VAL A 126 10.22 -3.46 8.06
C VAL A 126 9.26 -2.81 7.06
N ASN A 127 8.05 -3.34 6.91
CA ASN A 127 7.05 -2.76 6.01
C ASN A 127 6.64 -1.34 6.45
N GLY A 128 6.46 -1.11 7.75
CA GLY A 128 6.20 0.21 8.30
C GLY A 128 7.32 1.20 8.00
N LEU A 129 8.58 0.78 8.11
CA LEU A 129 9.74 1.60 7.74
C LEU A 129 9.76 1.93 6.24
N LEU A 130 9.39 1.00 5.37
CA LEU A 130 9.30 1.24 3.92
C LEU A 130 8.25 2.31 3.59
N PHE A 131 7.07 2.24 4.22
CA PHE A 131 6.04 3.26 4.06
C PHE A 131 6.48 4.64 4.59
N LEU A 132 7.16 4.66 5.73
CA LEU A 132 7.72 5.89 6.28
C LEU A 132 8.80 6.48 5.35
N PHE A 133 9.68 5.65 4.80
CA PHE A 133 10.68 6.08 3.83
C PHE A 133 10.03 6.63 2.55
N ALA A 134 8.99 5.97 2.04
CA ALA A 134 8.21 6.46 0.92
C ALA A 134 7.56 7.83 1.21
N ALA A 135 7.01 8.03 2.42
CA ALA A 135 6.49 9.32 2.86
C ALA A 135 7.56 10.43 2.84
N LEU A 136 8.78 10.13 3.30
CA LEU A 136 9.89 11.09 3.29
C LEU A 136 10.32 11.47 1.87
N ILE A 137 10.36 10.52 0.94
CA ILE A 137 10.65 10.80 -0.47
C ILE A 137 9.56 11.68 -1.08
N ASN A 138 8.29 11.31 -0.87
CA ASN A 138 7.16 12.01 -1.47
C ASN A 138 6.97 13.43 -0.94
N ASN A 139 7.46 13.72 0.28
CA ASN A 139 7.48 15.09 0.78
C ASN A 139 8.37 16.03 -0.07
N ARG A 140 9.46 15.49 -0.65
CA ARG A 140 10.45 16.25 -1.42
C ARG A 140 10.09 16.48 -2.89
N ILE A 141 9.12 15.74 -3.44
CA ILE A 141 8.60 15.87 -4.80
C ILE A 141 7.52 16.93 -4.81
#